data_AF-A0A0G0WGJ4-F1
#
_entry.id   AF-A0A0G0WGJ4-F1
#
_cell.length_a   1.000
_cell.length_b   1.000
_cell.length_c   1.000
_cell.angle_alpha   90.00
_cell.angle_beta   90.00
_cell.angle_gamma   90.00
#
_symmetry.space_group_name_H-M   'P 1'
#
loop_
_entity.id
_entity.type
_entity.pdbx_description
1 polymer ?
#
loop_
_entity_poly.entity_id
_entity_poly.type
_entity_poly.pdbx_seq_one_letter_code
_entity_poly.pdbx_strand_id
1 'polypeptide(L)'
;MVKLAWGVIKAARPKQWIKNFALFAGLVFSGQLNNPQSFWLISQAFIIFSGLTAATYFLNDVFDIKRDQKHPFKKLRPIASGIFPAPLATVFALALIITLLPFAYHLSPP
;
A
#
# COMPACT_ATOMS: atom_id res chain seq x y z
N MET A 1 9.16 13.59 -15.34
CA MET A 1 8.06 13.60 -14.35
C MET A 1 7.09 12.43 -14.51
N VAL A 2 6.49 12.21 -15.69
CA VAL A 2 5.51 11.12 -15.92
C VAL A 2 6.04 9.72 -15.56
N LYS A 3 7.29 9.40 -15.93
CA LYS A 3 7.91 8.09 -15.63
C LYS A 3 8.02 7.82 -14.12
N LEU A 4 8.36 8.84 -13.33
CA LEU A 4 8.50 8.72 -11.88
C LEU A 4 7.12 8.47 -11.24
N ALA A 5 6.11 9.28 -11.59
CA ALA A 5 4.75 9.13 -11.08
C ALA A 5 4.19 7.73 -11.39
N TRP A 6 4.39 7.25 -12.63
CA TRP A 6 4.05 5.88 -12.99
C TRP A 6 4.83 4.84 -12.17
N GLY A 7 6.12 5.06 -11.94
CA GLY A 7 6.95 4.21 -11.09
C GLY A 7 6.43 4.08 -9.66
N VAL A 8 6.01 5.19 -9.05
CA VAL A 8 5.41 5.22 -7.71
C VAL A 8 4.10 4.41 -7.69
N ILE A 9 3.18 4.68 -8.62
CA ILE A 9 1.91 3.95 -8.71
C ILE A 9 2.13 2.46 -8.94
N LYS A 10 3.04 2.09 -9.86
CA LYS A 10 3.37 0.69 -10.13
C LYS A 10 3.98 0.00 -8.91
N ALA A 11 4.85 0.69 -8.17
CA ALA A 11 5.47 0.15 -6.96
C ALA A 11 4.47 -0.01 -5.80
N ALA A 12 3.39 0.79 -5.76
CA ALA A 12 2.32 0.66 -4.77
C ALA A 12 1.45 -0.59 -5.00
N ARG A 13 1.61 -1.24 -6.15
CA ARG A 13 0.93 -2.48 -6.57
C ARG A 13 -0.59 -2.44 -6.41
N PRO A 14 -1.33 -1.53 -7.08
CA PRO A 14 -2.80 -1.46 -7.01
C PRO A 14 -3.50 -2.80 -7.27
N LYS A 15 -2.94 -3.63 -8.16
CA LYS A 15 -3.45 -4.99 -8.41
C LYS A 15 -3.45 -5.90 -7.17
N GLN A 16 -2.55 -5.69 -6.22
CA GLN A 16 -2.50 -6.46 -4.96
C GLN A 16 -3.52 -5.94 -3.94
N TRP A 17 -4.04 -4.71 -4.08
CA TRP A 17 -5.05 -4.16 -3.17
C TRP A 17 -6.35 -4.96 -3.22
N ILE A 18 -6.57 -5.77 -4.27
CA ILE A 18 -7.70 -6.70 -4.32
C ILE A 18 -7.74 -7.65 -3.11
N LYS A 19 -6.59 -8.00 -2.53
CA LYS A 19 -6.51 -8.84 -1.32
C LYS A 19 -7.03 -8.11 -0.09
N ASN A 20 -6.94 -6.79 -0.08
CA ASN A 20 -7.38 -5.95 1.03
C ASN A 20 -8.92 -5.85 1.08
N PHE A 21 -9.64 -6.25 0.02
CA PHE A 21 -11.11 -6.36 0.06
C PHE A 21 -11.60 -7.39 1.08
N ALA A 22 -10.73 -8.26 1.60
CA ALA A 22 -11.06 -9.13 2.73
C ALA A 22 -11.60 -8.34 3.94
N LEU A 23 -11.25 -7.06 4.12
CA LEU A 23 -11.81 -6.19 5.16
C LEU A 23 -13.34 -6.06 5.06
N PHE A 24 -13.90 -6.05 3.85
CA PHE A 24 -15.34 -5.96 3.63
C PHE A 24 -16.07 -7.26 3.99
N ALA A 25 -15.36 -8.40 4.08
CA ALA A 25 -15.97 -9.65 4.51
C ALA A 25 -16.54 -9.55 5.93
N GLY A 26 -15.86 -8.83 6.84
CA GLY A 26 -16.36 -8.59 8.20
C GLY A 26 -17.70 -7.85 8.23
N LEU A 27 -17.91 -6.94 7.28
CA LEU A 27 -19.14 -6.17 7.12
C LEU A 27 -20.28 -7.01 6.52
N VAL A 28 -19.98 -7.95 5.64
CA VAL A 28 -20.95 -8.95 5.15
C VAL A 28 -21.36 -9.90 6.29
N PHE A 29 -20.40 -10.50 6.99
CA PHE A 29 -20.68 -11.51 8.02
C PHE A 29 -21.29 -10.94 9.31
N SER A 30 -21.14 -9.65 9.57
CA SER A 30 -21.83 -8.95 10.68
C SER A 30 -23.24 -8.47 10.32
N GLY A 31 -23.69 -8.65 9.08
CA GLY A 31 -25.00 -8.15 8.62
C GLY A 31 -25.08 -6.63 8.49
N GLN A 32 -23.95 -5.91 8.52
CA GLN A 32 -23.89 -4.44 8.49
C GLN A 32 -23.71 -3.88 7.06
N LEU A 33 -23.93 -4.69 6.02
CA LEU A 33 -23.68 -4.28 4.63
C LEU A 33 -24.48 -3.04 4.21
N ASN A 34 -25.72 -2.94 4.67
CA ASN A 34 -26.60 -1.81 4.36
C ASN A 34 -26.49 -0.67 5.39
N ASN A 35 -25.60 -0.77 6.38
CA ASN A 35 -25.37 0.30 7.35
C ASN A 35 -24.38 1.31 6.76
N PRO A 36 -24.79 2.55 6.43
CA PRO A 36 -23.91 3.52 5.79
C PRO A 36 -22.70 3.89 6.64
N GLN A 37 -22.85 3.91 7.97
CA GLN A 37 -21.77 4.23 8.90
C GLN A 37 -20.71 3.13 8.89
N SER A 38 -21.11 1.86 9.00
CA SER A 38 -20.19 0.72 8.95
C SER A 38 -19.52 0.60 7.58
N PHE A 39 -20.26 0.84 6.49
CA PHE A 39 -19.70 0.81 5.14
C PHE A 39 -18.63 1.87 4.94
N TRP A 40 -18.88 3.10 5.44
CA TRP A 40 -17.91 4.18 5.35
C TRP A 40 -16.67 3.94 6.22
N LEU A 41 -16.86 3.39 7.43
CA LEU A 41 -15.75 2.99 8.31
C LEU A 41 -14.83 1.99 7.62
N ILE A 42 -15.38 0.91 7.05
CA ILE A 42 -14.58 -0.12 6.37
C ILE A 42 -13.95 0.38 5.08
N SER A 43 -14.61 1.30 4.36
CA SER A 43 -14.03 1.96 3.18
C SER A 43 -12.79 2.78 3.54
N GLN A 44 -12.85 3.55 4.63
CA GLN A 44 -11.68 4.28 5.14
C GLN A 44 -10.57 3.31 5.58
N ALA A 45 -10.94 2.25 6.31
CA ALA A 45 -9.99 1.21 6.73
C ALA A 45 -9.30 0.56 5.53
N PHE A 46 -10.02 0.29 4.44
CA PHE A 46 -9.48 -0.26 3.21
C PHE A 46 -8.44 0.66 2.56
N ILE A 47 -8.71 1.97 2.51
CA ILE A 47 -7.76 2.95 1.94
C ILE A 47 -6.49 3.02 2.79
N ILE A 48 -6.65 3.15 4.11
CA ILE A 48 -5.53 3.20 5.06
C ILE A 48 -4.69 1.93 4.98
N PHE A 49 -5.34 0.75 5.03
CA PHE A 49 -4.67 -0.54 4.93
C PHE A 49 -3.95 -0.71 3.59
N SER A 50 -4.57 -0.27 2.48
CA SER A 50 -3.92 -0.29 1.17
C SER A 50 -2.68 0.60 1.11
N GLY A 51 -2.72 1.80 1.69
CA GLY A 51 -1.55 2.67 1.83
C GLY A 51 -0.44 2.04 2.67
N LEU A 52 -0.78 1.43 3.81
CA LEU A 52 0.19 0.72 4.67
C LEU A 52 0.82 -0.48 3.96
N THR A 53 0.03 -1.28 3.23
CA THR A 53 0.57 -2.38 2.40
C THR A 53 1.47 -1.88 1.26
N ALA A 54 1.16 -0.73 0.66
CA ALA A 54 2.04 -0.10 -0.33
C ALA A 54 3.38 0.33 0.29
N ALA A 55 3.36 0.90 1.51
CA ALA A 55 4.57 1.24 2.25
C ALA A 55 5.46 0.03 2.54
N THR A 56 4.87 -1.11 2.95
CA THR A 56 5.64 -2.34 3.15
C THR A 56 6.22 -2.86 1.83
N TYR A 57 5.51 -2.76 0.72
CA TYR A 57 6.05 -3.11 -0.60
C TYR A 57 7.22 -2.20 -1.02
N PHE A 58 7.15 -0.90 -0.75
CA PHE A 58 8.26 0.01 -1.02
C PHE A 58 9.50 -0.38 -0.23
N LEU A 59 9.38 -0.61 1.08
CA LEU A 59 10.51 -1.03 1.92
C LEU A 59 11.08 -2.38 1.47
N ASN A 60 10.22 -3.37 1.21
CA ASN A 60 10.63 -4.68 0.72
C ASN A 60 11.43 -4.57 -0.58
N ASP A 61 10.93 -3.80 -1.55
CA ASP A 61 11.60 -3.62 -2.82
C ASP A 61 12.93 -2.82 -2.67
N VAL A 62 13.06 -1.95 -1.66
CA VAL A 62 14.33 -1.29 -1.30
C VAL A 62 15.34 -2.27 -0.72
N PHE A 63 14.94 -3.12 0.24
CA PHE A 63 15.83 -4.12 0.83
C PHE A 63 16.26 -5.18 -0.20
N ASP A 64 15.38 -5.48 -1.16
CA ASP A 64 15.61 -6.50 -2.18
C ASP A 64 16.33 -5.99 -3.44
N ILE A 65 16.72 -4.71 -3.54
CA ILE A 65 17.25 -4.11 -4.78
C ILE A 65 18.30 -4.98 -5.46
N LYS A 66 19.36 -5.38 -4.73
CA LYS A 66 20.48 -6.15 -5.31
C LYS A 66 20.04 -7.53 -5.81
N ARG A 67 19.07 -8.15 -5.13
CA ARG A 67 18.49 -9.45 -5.49
C ARG A 67 17.59 -9.31 -6.71
N ASP A 68 16.72 -8.31 -6.70
CA ASP A 68 15.76 -8.07 -7.76
C ASP A 68 16.43 -7.67 -9.07
N GLN A 69 17.53 -6.91 -9.02
CA GLN A 69 18.34 -6.56 -10.19
C GLN A 69 18.91 -7.79 -10.92
N LYS A 70 19.23 -8.86 -10.19
CA LYS A 70 19.76 -10.12 -10.76
C LYS A 70 18.67 -11.06 -11.29
N HIS A 71 17.40 -10.79 -10.98
CA HIS A 71 16.29 -11.67 -11.33
C HIS A 71 15.76 -11.35 -12.74
N PRO A 72 15.40 -12.36 -13.57
CA PRO A 72 14.97 -12.16 -14.96
C PRO A 72 13.79 -11.17 -15.11
N PHE A 73 12.76 -11.31 -14.27
CA PHE A 73 11.58 -10.42 -14.29
C PHE A 73 11.58 -9.30 -13.24
N LYS A 74 12.04 -9.53 -11.99
CA LYS A 74 11.98 -8.53 -10.91
C LYS A 74 12.91 -7.34 -11.11
N LYS A 75 13.91 -7.42 -11.99
CA LYS A 75 14.76 -6.29 -12.38
C LYS A 75 13.97 -5.11 -12.97
N LEU A 76 12.76 -5.37 -13.48
CA LEU A 76 11.84 -4.38 -14.05
C LEU A 76 10.92 -3.72 -13.01
N ARG A 77 11.09 -4.04 -11.71
CA ARG A 77 10.41 -3.32 -10.62
C ARG A 77 10.88 -1.86 -10.61
N PRO A 78 10.00 -0.88 -10.31
CA PRO A 78 10.35 0.53 -10.37
C PRO A 78 11.59 0.91 -9.55
N ILE A 79 11.75 0.30 -8.37
CA ILE A 79 12.89 0.58 -7.47
C ILE A 79 14.16 -0.10 -7.97
N ALA A 80 14.10 -1.39 -8.32
CA ALA A 80 15.26 -2.13 -8.84
C ALA A 80 15.78 -1.57 -10.19
N SER A 81 14.88 -1.07 -11.04
CA SER A 81 15.20 -0.44 -12.33
C SER A 81 15.64 1.03 -12.22
N GLY A 82 15.54 1.64 -11.03
CA GLY A 82 15.91 3.04 -10.80
C GLY A 82 14.88 4.09 -11.24
N ILE A 83 13.73 3.69 -11.80
CA ILE A 83 12.64 4.61 -12.15
C ILE A 83 12.07 5.30 -10.90
N PHE A 84 12.02 4.58 -9.79
CA PHE A 84 11.65 5.10 -8.47
C PHE A 84 12.87 4.99 -7.53
N PRO A 85 13.63 6.07 -7.32
CA PRO A 85 14.87 6.02 -6.55
C PRO A 85 14.67 5.47 -5.13
N ALA A 86 15.58 4.61 -4.68
CA ALA A 86 15.47 3.96 -3.37
C ALA A 86 15.35 4.94 -2.18
N PRO A 87 16.11 6.06 -2.10
CA PRO A 87 15.94 7.02 -1.02
C PRO A 87 14.53 7.63 -1.00
N LEU A 88 13.99 7.93 -2.18
CA LEU A 88 12.64 8.48 -2.32
C LEU A 88 11.58 7.44 -1.93
N ALA A 89 11.77 6.17 -2.31
CA ALA A 89 10.90 5.07 -1.91
C ALA A 89 10.86 4.88 -0.39
N THR A 90 12.01 4.96 0.29
CA THR A 90 12.09 4.93 1.75
C THR A 90 11.35 6.11 2.38
N VAL A 91 11.56 7.34 1.89
CA VAL A 91 10.84 8.52 2.39
C VAL A 91 9.33 8.38 2.21
N PHE A 92 8.87 7.92 1.04
CA PHE A 92 7.45 7.68 0.80
C PHE A 92 6.87 6.62 1.72
N ALA A 93 7.59 5.52 1.94
CA ALA A 93 7.16 4.48 2.86
C ALA A 93 7.04 4.98 4.29
N LEU A 94 8.05 5.69 4.79
CA LEU A 94 8.03 6.26 6.14
C LEU A 94 6.93 7.32 6.29
N ALA A 95 6.75 8.19 5.29
CA ALA A 95 5.67 9.18 5.30
C ALA A 95 4.29 8.51 5.36
N LEU A 96 4.05 7.45 4.57
CA LEU A 96 2.81 6.68 4.63
C LEU A 96 2.62 6.01 6.00
N ILE A 97 3.66 5.42 6.59
CA ILE A 97 3.57 4.77 7.91
C ILE A 97 3.26 5.80 9.00
N ILE A 98 4.01 6.90 9.04
CA ILE A 98 3.89 7.96 10.06
C ILE A 98 2.53 8.66 9.97
N THR A 99 1.96 8.79 8.78
CA THR A 99 0.65 9.44 8.59
C THR A 99 -0.50 8.46 8.81
N LEU A 100 -0.46 7.29 8.19
CA LEU A 100 -1.60 6.37 8.16
C LEU A 100 -1.79 5.56 9.45
N LEU A 101 -0.74 5.30 10.22
CA LEU A 101 -0.91 4.62 11.52
C LEU A 101 -1.73 5.46 12.52
N PRO A 102 -1.47 6.77 12.71
CA PRO A 102 -2.36 7.63 13.49
C PRO A 102 -3.79 7.66 12.97
N PHE A 103 -3.99 7.76 11.64
CA PHE A 103 -5.34 7.70 11.06
C PHE A 103 -6.03 6.37 11.35
N ALA A 104 -5.30 5.25 11.28
CA ALA A 104 -5.84 3.93 11.63
C ALA A 104 -6.30 3.88 13.10
N TYR A 105 -5.48 4.42 14.02
CA TYR A 105 -5.82 4.48 15.44
C TYR A 105 -7.08 5.33 15.70
N HIS A 106 -7.19 6.50 15.06
CA HIS A 106 -8.35 7.37 15.22
C HIS A 106 -9.62 6.84 14.56
N LEU A 107 -9.51 5.96 13.55
CA LEU A 107 -10.66 5.39 12.86
C LEU A 107 -11.49 4.47 13.77
N SER A 108 -10.83 3.72 14.66
CA SER A 108 -11.49 2.87 15.65
C SER A 108 -10.58 2.73 16.88
N PRO A 109 -10.55 3.73 17.76
CA PRO A 109 -9.82 3.61 19.03
C PRO A 109 -10.40 2.45 19.86
N PRO A 110 -9.56 1.81 20.70
CA PRO A 110 -9.96 0.66 21.51
C PRO A 110 -11.03 0.99 22.55
#